data_AF-A4BV94-F1
#
_entry.id   AF-A4BV94-F1
#
_cell.length_a   1.000
_cell.length_b   1.000
_cell.length_c   1.000
_cell.angle_alpha   90.00
_cell.angle_beta   90.00
_cell.angle_gamma   90.00
#
_symmetry.space_group_name_H-M   'P 1'
#
loop_
_entity.id
_entity.type
_entity.pdbx_description
1 polymer ?
#
loop_
_entity_poly.entity_id
_entity_poly.type
_entity_poly.pdbx_seq_one_letter_code
_entity_poly.pdbx_strand_id
1 'polypeptide(L)'
;MPSPIRTNQYPHRPESIRNCSAIATRQPSCTWPTYSPPLHYNADDDTNVGGQFWDGRADSLESQAKQPLLNPLEMANPSEAAVIDAVQKGSSAELFKSVFGIDAFANTETAYDNLVHALASFERTAGFAPFSSKYDAYLAGKTELTPDELAGLQLFDDPEKGNCAACHSSTPPADSPPVIHRLHL
;
A
#
# COMPACT_ATOMS: atom_id res chain seq x y z
N MET A 1 -7.42 33.66 -0.75
CA MET A 1 -6.57 32.70 -0.01
C MET A 1 -6.42 31.48 -0.89
N PRO A 2 -5.21 30.93 -1.12
CA PRO A 2 -5.08 29.66 -1.83
C PRO A 2 -5.75 28.56 -0.99
N SER A 3 -6.53 27.69 -1.63
CA SER A 3 -7.17 26.55 -0.95
C SER A 3 -6.09 25.65 -0.32
N PRO A 4 -6.35 25.08 0.88
CA PRO A 4 -5.43 24.11 1.48
C PRO A 4 -5.27 22.89 0.57
N ILE A 5 -4.04 22.38 0.47
CA ILE A 5 -3.74 21.14 -0.26
C ILE A 5 -4.51 19.99 0.38
N ARG A 6 -5.17 19.19 -0.45
CA ARG A 6 -5.81 17.95 -0.02
C ARG A 6 -4.72 16.91 0.24
N THR A 7 -4.82 16.18 1.34
CA THR A 7 -3.85 15.14 1.76
C THR A 7 -4.39 13.74 1.42
N ASN A 8 -3.51 12.73 1.41
CA ASN A 8 -3.87 11.33 1.14
C ASN A 8 -4.70 10.68 2.27
N GLN A 9 -5.00 11.41 3.36
CA GLN A 9 -5.79 10.91 4.47
C GLN A 9 -7.15 11.60 4.55
N TYR A 10 -8.21 10.79 4.51
CA TYR A 10 -9.53 11.22 4.98
C TYR A 10 -9.52 11.32 6.51
N PRO A 11 -9.97 12.44 7.11
CA PRO A 11 -9.69 12.78 8.51
C PRO A 11 -10.39 11.94 9.61
N HIS A 12 -10.97 10.76 9.33
CA HIS A 12 -11.88 10.08 10.28
C HIS A 12 -11.85 8.54 10.28
N ARG A 13 -10.69 7.88 10.25
CA ARG A 13 -10.63 6.40 10.34
C ARG A 13 -9.70 5.91 11.47
N PRO A 14 -10.07 4.85 12.21
CA PRO A 14 -9.23 4.26 13.25
C PRO A 14 -7.89 3.78 12.70
N GLU A 15 -6.84 3.87 13.52
CA GLU A 15 -5.44 3.58 13.14
C GLU A 15 -5.21 2.17 12.59
N SER A 16 -6.12 1.22 12.87
CA SER A 16 -5.99 -0.20 12.53
C SER A 16 -6.29 -0.54 11.07
N ILE A 17 -7.03 0.30 10.33
CA ILE A 17 -7.32 0.08 8.90
C ILE A 17 -7.29 1.43 8.20
N ARG A 18 -6.10 1.84 7.77
CA ARG A 18 -5.93 2.99 6.87
C ARG A 18 -6.35 2.57 5.47
N ASN A 19 -7.25 3.30 4.81
CA ASN A 19 -7.58 3.10 3.39
C ASN A 19 -6.79 4.09 2.54
N CYS A 20 -6.28 3.64 1.40
CA CYS A 20 -5.44 4.44 0.51
C CYS A 20 -6.25 4.92 -0.70
N SER A 21 -5.92 6.12 -1.19
CA SER A 21 -6.68 6.79 -2.24
C SER A 21 -6.80 5.97 -3.53
N ALA A 22 -8.05 5.75 -3.94
CA ALA A 22 -8.52 5.35 -5.25
C ALA A 22 -10.06 5.49 -5.24
N ILE A 23 -10.63 6.56 -5.80
CA ILE A 23 -12.10 6.79 -5.79
C ILE A 23 -12.76 6.43 -7.14
N ALA A 24 -12.01 6.27 -8.23
CA ALA A 24 -12.56 5.69 -9.45
C ALA A 24 -13.07 4.24 -9.22
N THR A 25 -12.60 3.62 -8.14
CA THR A 25 -12.96 2.29 -7.63
C THR A 25 -13.19 2.34 -6.12
N ARG A 26 -13.48 1.22 -5.46
CA ARG A 26 -13.42 1.16 -3.99
C ARG A 26 -11.97 1.35 -3.53
N GLN A 27 -11.74 2.15 -2.47
CA GLN A 27 -10.41 2.35 -1.90
C GLN A 27 -9.91 1.04 -1.25
N PRO A 28 -8.75 0.50 -1.66
CA PRO A 28 -8.15 -0.63 -0.97
C PRO A 28 -7.61 -0.20 0.41
N SER A 29 -7.34 -1.17 1.27
CA SER A 29 -6.54 -0.93 2.47
C SER A 29 -5.15 -0.45 2.07
N CYS A 30 -4.56 0.46 2.86
CA CYS A 30 -3.15 0.79 2.83
C CYS A 30 -2.29 -0.28 3.52
N THR A 31 -2.88 -1.31 4.14
CA THR A 31 -2.11 -2.37 4.80
C THR A 31 -1.56 -3.35 3.78
N TRP A 32 -0.29 -3.70 3.95
CA TRP A 32 0.47 -4.67 3.13
C TRP A 32 0.75 -4.32 1.65
N PRO A 33 0.65 -3.07 1.15
CA PRO A 33 0.83 -2.77 -0.28
C PRO A 33 2.27 -3.00 -0.75
N THR A 34 3.23 -2.97 0.18
CA THR A 34 4.65 -3.29 -0.02
C THR A 34 4.87 -4.73 -0.48
N TYR A 35 3.94 -5.65 -0.22
CA TYR A 35 4.08 -7.06 -0.58
C TYR A 35 3.55 -7.39 -1.97
N SER A 36 2.96 -6.43 -2.69
CA SER A 36 2.71 -6.61 -4.11
C SER A 36 4.03 -6.52 -4.88
N PRO A 37 4.43 -7.56 -5.62
CA PRO A 37 5.64 -7.49 -6.45
C PRO A 37 5.46 -6.49 -7.60
N PRO A 38 6.55 -6.05 -8.25
CA PRO A 38 6.44 -5.35 -9.53
C PRO A 38 5.60 -6.17 -10.52
N LEU A 39 4.84 -5.49 -11.38
CA LEU A 39 4.03 -6.14 -12.40
C LEU A 39 4.93 -6.98 -13.33
N HIS A 40 4.65 -8.27 -13.43
CA HIS A 40 5.36 -9.20 -14.31
C HIS A 40 4.41 -10.29 -14.81
N TYR A 41 4.76 -10.90 -15.93
CA TYR A 41 4.06 -12.07 -16.45
C TYR A 41 4.63 -13.34 -15.80
N ASN A 42 3.76 -14.19 -15.25
CA ASN A 42 4.08 -15.50 -14.72
C ASN A 42 3.80 -16.57 -15.80
N ALA A 43 4.87 -17.21 -16.28
CA ALA A 43 4.78 -18.20 -17.34
C ALA A 43 4.25 -19.57 -16.86
N ASP A 44 4.30 -19.84 -15.55
CA ASP A 44 3.90 -21.13 -14.99
C ASP A 44 2.37 -21.30 -14.99
N ASP A 45 1.63 -20.21 -14.87
CA ASP A 45 0.16 -20.18 -14.83
C ASP A 45 -0.49 -19.27 -15.89
N ASP A 46 0.29 -18.67 -16.79
CA ASP A 46 -0.18 -17.77 -17.87
C ASP A 46 -0.96 -16.55 -17.32
N THR A 47 -0.44 -15.94 -16.25
CA THR A 47 -1.07 -14.79 -15.58
C THR A 47 -0.15 -13.57 -15.49
N ASN A 48 -0.74 -12.38 -15.29
CA ASN A 48 0.03 -11.20 -14.87
C ASN A 48 -0.08 -11.05 -13.36
N VAL A 49 1.04 -10.84 -12.68
CA VAL A 49 1.13 -10.80 -11.22
C VAL A 49 1.78 -9.50 -10.78
N GLY A 50 1.20 -8.87 -9.75
CA GLY A 50 1.77 -7.70 -9.10
C GLY A 50 1.27 -6.38 -9.66
N GLY A 51 2.06 -5.34 -9.40
CA GLY A 51 1.66 -3.95 -9.61
C GLY A 51 0.80 -3.41 -8.47
N GLN A 52 0.43 -2.15 -8.60
CA GLN A 52 -0.34 -1.37 -7.66
C GLN A 52 -1.59 -0.83 -8.36
N PHE A 53 -2.60 -0.46 -7.56
CA PHE A 53 -3.99 -0.27 -7.98
C PHE A 53 -4.69 -1.57 -8.42
N TRP A 54 -6.01 -1.52 -8.54
CA TRP A 54 -6.85 -2.67 -8.92
C TRP A 54 -6.58 -3.22 -10.32
N ASP A 55 -6.00 -2.42 -11.21
CA ASP A 55 -5.67 -2.78 -12.59
C ASP A 55 -4.17 -3.00 -12.79
N GLY A 56 -3.36 -2.98 -11.71
CA GLY A 56 -1.91 -3.20 -11.77
C GLY A 56 -1.13 -2.11 -12.52
N ARG A 57 -1.74 -0.98 -12.90
CA ARG A 57 -1.13 0.01 -13.82
C ARG A 57 0.11 0.73 -13.29
N ALA A 58 0.40 0.62 -12.00
CA ALA A 58 1.60 1.16 -11.37
C ALA A 58 2.53 0.01 -10.99
N ASP A 59 3.76 0.04 -11.47
CA ASP A 59 4.78 -1.00 -11.25
C ASP A 59 5.46 -0.93 -9.87
N SER A 60 5.22 0.12 -9.08
CA SER A 60 5.87 0.38 -7.80
C SER A 60 5.00 1.26 -6.90
N LEU A 61 5.30 1.29 -5.60
CA LEU A 61 4.66 2.22 -4.67
C LEU A 61 4.96 3.68 -5.04
N GLU A 62 6.15 3.96 -5.57
CA GLU A 62 6.52 5.29 -6.05
C GLU A 62 5.66 5.71 -7.24
N SER A 63 5.51 4.85 -8.25
CA SER A 63 4.65 5.16 -9.41
C SER A 63 3.18 5.22 -9.05
N GLN A 64 2.75 4.48 -8.01
CA GLN A 64 1.43 4.59 -7.41
C GLN A 64 1.25 5.95 -6.73
N ALA A 65 2.15 6.35 -5.83
CA ALA A 65 2.01 7.51 -4.96
C ALA A 65 2.02 8.85 -5.73
N LYS A 66 2.60 8.88 -6.95
CA LYS A 66 2.50 10.03 -7.86
C LYS A 66 1.06 10.34 -8.28
N GLN A 67 0.25 9.30 -8.56
CA GLN A 67 -1.01 9.49 -9.26
C GLN A 67 -2.09 10.20 -8.42
N PRO A 68 -2.35 9.83 -7.15
CA PRO A 68 -3.37 10.46 -6.31
C PRO A 68 -3.20 11.96 -6.14
N LEU A 69 -1.93 12.43 -6.07
CA LEU A 69 -1.58 13.82 -5.83
C LEU A 69 -2.17 14.75 -6.89
N LEU A 70 -2.18 14.34 -8.15
CA LEU A 70 -2.64 15.15 -9.28
C LEU A 70 -3.98 14.69 -9.86
N ASN A 71 -4.45 13.48 -9.52
CA ASN A 71 -5.71 12.96 -10.03
C ASN A 71 -6.87 13.88 -9.62
N PRO A 72 -7.64 14.45 -10.59
CA PRO A 72 -8.74 15.36 -10.30
C PRO A 72 -9.90 14.71 -9.54
N LEU A 73 -9.97 13.37 -9.53
CA LEU A 73 -10.95 12.60 -8.78
C LEU A 73 -10.47 12.21 -7.36
N GLU A 74 -9.26 12.61 -6.98
CA GLU A 74 -8.66 12.29 -5.68
C GLU A 74 -8.19 13.56 -4.96
N MET A 75 -6.88 13.86 -4.95
CA MET A 75 -6.35 15.04 -4.25
C MET A 75 -6.44 16.32 -5.10
N ALA A 76 -6.55 16.16 -6.43
CA ALA A 76 -6.85 17.23 -7.38
C ALA A 76 -5.92 18.46 -7.27
N ASN A 77 -4.64 18.26 -6.93
CA ASN A 77 -3.69 19.36 -6.98
C ASN A 77 -3.41 19.73 -8.45
N PRO A 78 -3.26 21.02 -8.77
CA PRO A 78 -3.22 21.48 -10.16
C PRO A 78 -1.90 21.18 -10.88
N SER A 79 -0.82 20.93 -10.14
CA SER A 79 0.50 20.58 -10.69
C SER A 79 1.44 20.07 -9.59
N GLU A 80 2.55 19.43 -9.99
CA GLU A 80 3.64 19.05 -9.09
C GLU A 80 4.22 20.27 -8.37
N ALA A 81 4.36 21.40 -9.08
CA ALA A 81 4.83 22.66 -8.50
C ALA A 81 3.93 23.15 -7.38
N ALA A 82 2.61 23.02 -7.52
CA ALA A 82 1.67 23.39 -6.45
C ALA A 82 1.83 22.48 -5.23
N VAL A 83 2.02 21.17 -5.44
CA VAL A 83 2.28 20.21 -4.35
C VAL A 83 3.56 20.57 -3.60
N ILE A 84 4.66 20.81 -4.33
CA ILE A 84 5.96 21.13 -3.74
C ILE A 84 5.96 22.48 -3.04
N ASP A 85 5.32 23.50 -3.60
CA ASP A 85 5.15 24.81 -2.97
C ASP A 85 4.47 24.68 -1.60
N ALA A 86 3.49 23.80 -1.46
CA ALA A 86 2.84 23.57 -0.17
C ALA A 86 3.70 22.76 0.81
N VAL A 87 4.46 21.77 0.35
CA VAL A 87 5.42 21.05 1.20
C VAL A 87 6.47 22.02 1.73
N GLN A 88 6.97 22.92 0.86
CA GLN A 88 7.95 23.94 1.21
C GLN A 88 7.42 24.99 2.19
N LYS A 89 6.12 25.33 2.11
CA LYS A 89 5.44 26.24 3.05
C LYS A 89 4.93 25.54 4.31
N GLY A 90 4.95 24.21 4.32
CA GLY A 90 4.42 23.37 5.39
C GLY A 90 5.40 23.17 6.54
N SER A 91 4.90 22.60 7.64
CA SER A 91 5.71 22.27 8.82
C SER A 91 6.79 21.22 8.55
N SER A 92 6.63 20.42 7.50
CA SER A 92 7.59 19.38 7.11
C SER A 92 8.79 19.91 6.30
N ALA A 93 8.82 21.19 5.93
CA ALA A 93 9.85 21.74 5.04
C ALA A 93 11.29 21.55 5.56
N GLU A 94 11.52 21.81 6.85
CA GLU A 94 12.85 21.64 7.44
C GLU A 94 13.26 20.18 7.58
N LEU A 95 12.31 19.28 7.85
CA LEU A 95 12.55 17.83 7.84
C LEU A 95 12.84 17.33 6.42
N PHE A 96 12.15 17.87 5.42
CA PHE A 96 12.39 17.51 4.03
C PHE A 96 13.81 17.89 3.59
N LYS A 97 14.27 19.11 3.94
CA LYS A 97 15.65 19.55 3.69
C LYS A 97 16.69 18.74 4.47
N SER A 98 16.38 18.30 5.69
CA SER A 98 17.34 17.51 6.46
C SER A 98 17.58 16.12 5.87
N VAL A 99 16.58 15.55 5.16
CA VAL A 99 16.67 14.26 4.49
C VAL A 99 17.26 14.39 3.08
N PHE A 100 16.79 15.35 2.29
CA PHE A 100 17.12 15.47 0.86
C PHE A 100 18.12 16.59 0.51
N GLY A 101 18.59 17.35 1.51
CA GLY A 101 19.57 18.42 1.36
C GLY A 101 18.97 19.83 1.44
N ILE A 102 19.81 20.83 1.70
CA ILE A 102 19.37 22.24 1.83
C ILE A 102 18.69 22.77 0.56
N ASP A 103 19.13 22.27 -0.59
CA ASP A 103 18.62 22.61 -1.92
C ASP A 103 17.49 21.67 -2.39
N ALA A 104 16.86 20.89 -1.49
CA ALA A 104 15.83 19.90 -1.82
C ALA A 104 14.62 20.47 -2.59
N PHE A 105 14.41 21.78 -2.57
CA PHE A 105 13.32 22.47 -3.29
C PHE A 105 13.80 23.22 -4.54
N ALA A 106 15.09 23.14 -4.91
CA ALA A 106 15.66 23.92 -6.01
C ALA A 106 15.16 23.47 -7.39
N ASN A 107 14.78 22.20 -7.54
CA ASN A 107 14.18 21.64 -8.74
C ASN A 107 12.87 20.95 -8.37
N THR A 108 11.75 21.37 -8.99
CA THR A 108 10.41 20.85 -8.69
C THR A 108 10.26 19.37 -8.98
N GLU A 109 10.77 18.89 -10.10
CA GLU A 109 10.67 17.48 -10.52
C GLU A 109 11.42 16.58 -9.52
N THR A 110 12.67 16.92 -9.19
CA THR A 110 13.45 16.21 -8.18
C THR A 110 12.81 16.28 -6.79
N ALA A 111 12.26 17.43 -6.40
CA ALA A 111 11.55 17.58 -5.13
C ALA A 111 10.29 16.70 -5.09
N TYR A 112 9.57 16.60 -6.21
CA TYR A 112 8.39 15.77 -6.35
C TYR A 112 8.72 14.27 -6.27
N ASP A 113 9.78 13.83 -6.94
CA ASP A 113 10.30 12.47 -6.82
C ASP A 113 10.74 12.15 -5.39
N ASN A 114 11.40 13.07 -4.70
CA ASN A 114 11.79 12.91 -3.30
C ASN A 114 10.58 12.82 -2.36
N LEU A 115 9.53 13.63 -2.61
CA LEU A 115 8.27 13.55 -1.87
C LEU A 115 7.62 12.18 -2.03
N VAL A 116 7.52 11.70 -3.27
CA VAL A 116 6.98 10.39 -3.62
C VAL A 116 7.79 9.27 -2.95
N HIS A 117 9.12 9.37 -2.99
CA HIS A 117 10.00 8.42 -2.33
C HIS A 117 9.80 8.40 -0.81
N ALA A 118 9.60 9.55 -0.18
CA ALA A 118 9.29 9.64 1.24
C ALA A 118 7.93 9.00 1.58
N LEU A 119 6.90 9.22 0.75
CA LEU A 119 5.58 8.60 0.91
C LEU A 119 5.67 7.07 0.77
N ALA A 120 6.28 6.57 -0.29
CA ALA A 120 6.47 5.14 -0.50
C ALA A 120 7.31 4.50 0.62
N SER A 121 8.32 5.19 1.13
CA SER A 121 9.11 4.74 2.28
C SER A 121 8.29 4.66 3.56
N PHE A 122 7.37 5.60 3.79
CA PHE A 122 6.46 5.55 4.93
C PHE A 122 5.50 4.35 4.85
N GLU A 123 4.98 4.05 3.67
CA GLU A 123 4.10 2.89 3.42
C GLU A 123 4.81 1.53 3.58
N ARG A 124 6.15 1.51 3.53
CA ARG A 124 6.98 0.33 3.81
C ARG A 124 7.25 0.10 5.30
N THR A 125 6.84 1.02 6.17
CA THR A 125 7.08 0.86 7.62
C THR A 125 6.21 -0.25 8.21
N ALA A 126 6.66 -0.84 9.33
CA ALA A 126 5.94 -1.89 10.04
C ALA A 126 4.50 -1.49 10.44
N GLY A 127 4.21 -0.18 10.55
CA GLY A 127 2.86 0.32 10.81
C GLY A 127 1.84 0.02 9.70
N PHE A 128 2.28 -0.31 8.49
CA PHE A 128 1.42 -0.75 7.39
C PHE A 128 1.45 -2.27 7.19
N ALA A 129 2.29 -2.99 7.94
CA ALA A 129 2.38 -4.44 7.90
C ALA A 129 2.58 -5.00 9.32
N PRO A 130 1.57 -4.85 10.21
CA PRO A 130 1.76 -5.14 11.63
C PRO A 130 1.79 -6.64 11.96
N PHE A 131 1.18 -7.50 11.12
CA PHE A 131 1.10 -8.95 11.29
C PHE A 131 0.74 -9.38 12.73
N SER A 132 -0.34 -8.79 13.24
CA SER A 132 -0.76 -8.89 14.64
C SER A 132 -2.18 -9.42 14.82
N SER A 133 -2.75 -10.08 13.81
CA SER A 133 -4.06 -10.72 13.89
C SER A 133 -4.01 -12.01 14.72
N LYS A 134 -5.18 -12.53 15.12
CA LYS A 134 -5.27 -13.85 15.77
C LYS A 134 -4.75 -14.97 14.86
N TYR A 135 -4.95 -14.84 13.55
CA TYR A 135 -4.45 -15.80 12.57
C TYR A 135 -2.91 -15.78 12.54
N ASP A 136 -2.28 -14.61 12.57
CA ASP A 136 -0.82 -14.48 12.67
C ASP A 136 -0.28 -15.15 13.94
N ALA A 137 -0.97 -14.97 15.07
CA ALA A 137 -0.62 -15.63 16.34
C ALA A 137 -0.81 -17.15 16.27
N TYR A 138 -1.83 -17.64 15.55
CA TYR A 138 -2.08 -19.06 15.35
C TYR A 138 -0.98 -19.70 14.52
N LEU A 139 -0.60 -19.08 13.39
CA LEU A 139 0.52 -19.52 12.56
C LEU A 139 1.85 -19.54 13.34
N ALA A 140 2.04 -18.60 14.26
CA ALA A 140 3.22 -18.56 15.14
C ALA A 140 3.17 -19.57 16.31
N GLY A 141 2.14 -20.42 16.40
CA GLY A 141 1.95 -21.37 17.51
C GLY A 141 1.68 -20.73 18.87
N LYS A 142 1.24 -19.46 18.88
CA LYS A 142 1.02 -18.66 20.11
C LYS A 142 -0.41 -18.68 20.60
N THR A 143 -1.35 -19.16 19.78
CA THR A 143 -2.76 -19.30 20.15
C THR A 143 -3.39 -20.45 19.36
N GLU A 144 -4.55 -20.90 19.82
CA GLU A 144 -5.41 -21.82 19.06
C GLU A 144 -6.57 -21.06 18.42
N LEU A 145 -7.10 -21.61 17.32
CA LEU A 145 -8.35 -21.19 16.72
C LEU A 145 -9.53 -21.86 17.45
N THR A 146 -10.67 -21.19 17.49
CA THR A 146 -11.91 -21.83 17.95
C THR A 146 -12.33 -22.95 16.97
N PRO A 147 -13.21 -23.88 17.38
CA PRO A 147 -13.72 -24.90 16.47
C PRO A 147 -14.32 -24.32 15.18
N ASP A 148 -15.06 -23.22 15.26
CA ASP A 148 -15.67 -22.56 14.10
C ASP A 148 -14.62 -21.86 13.21
N GLU A 149 -13.63 -21.19 13.80
CA GLU A 149 -12.52 -20.57 13.05
C GLU A 149 -11.69 -21.62 12.32
N LEU A 150 -11.41 -22.76 12.97
CA LEU A 150 -10.70 -23.88 12.36
C LEU A 150 -11.52 -24.52 11.24
N ALA A 151 -12.82 -24.73 11.43
CA ALA A 151 -13.71 -25.21 10.38
C ALA A 151 -13.75 -24.25 9.19
N GLY A 152 -13.76 -22.93 9.44
CA GLY A 152 -13.67 -21.90 8.41
C GLY A 152 -12.36 -21.96 7.63
N LEU A 153 -11.22 -22.11 8.31
CA LEU A 153 -9.91 -22.28 7.68
C LEU A 153 -9.88 -23.55 6.81
N GLN A 154 -10.41 -24.67 7.31
CA GLN A 154 -10.51 -25.90 6.52
C GLN A 154 -11.36 -25.72 5.26
N LEU A 155 -12.49 -24.99 5.33
CA LEU A 155 -13.29 -24.68 4.16
C LEU A 155 -12.56 -23.77 3.16
N PHE A 156 -11.78 -22.81 3.66
CA PHE A 156 -10.99 -21.89 2.85
C PHE A 156 -9.91 -22.62 2.03
N ASP A 157 -9.23 -23.59 2.65
CA ASP A 157 -8.14 -24.36 2.04
C ASP A 157 -8.61 -25.56 1.21
N ASP A 158 -9.85 -26.03 1.39
CA ASP A 158 -10.39 -27.22 0.71
C ASP A 158 -10.73 -26.92 -0.77
N PRO A 159 -9.99 -27.52 -1.75
CA PRO A 159 -10.22 -27.27 -3.17
C PRO A 159 -11.57 -27.77 -3.70
N GLU A 160 -12.18 -28.73 -3.01
CA GLU A 160 -13.48 -29.31 -3.38
C GLU A 160 -14.65 -28.57 -2.72
N LYS A 161 -14.37 -27.56 -1.89
CA LYS A 161 -15.40 -26.74 -1.22
C LYS A 161 -15.22 -25.25 -1.49
N GLY A 162 -14.53 -24.54 -0.60
CA GLY A 162 -14.38 -23.09 -0.70
C GLY A 162 -13.39 -22.71 -1.78
N ASN A 163 -12.35 -23.53 -1.98
CA ASN A 163 -11.27 -23.34 -2.96
C ASN A 163 -10.71 -21.91 -2.95
N CYS A 164 -10.72 -21.24 -1.79
CA CYS A 164 -10.36 -19.84 -1.66
C CYS A 164 -8.84 -19.67 -1.78
N ALA A 165 -8.09 -20.62 -1.22
CA ALA A 165 -6.63 -20.65 -1.26
C ALA A 165 -6.04 -20.79 -2.68
N ALA A 166 -6.84 -21.18 -3.68
CA ALA A 166 -6.39 -21.23 -5.08
C ALA A 166 -5.98 -19.85 -5.62
N CYS A 167 -6.64 -18.77 -5.17
CA CYS A 167 -6.29 -17.38 -5.53
C CYS A 167 -5.75 -16.59 -4.33
N HIS A 168 -6.25 -16.85 -3.11
CA HIS A 168 -5.87 -16.17 -1.88
C HIS A 168 -4.97 -17.06 -1.02
N SER A 169 -3.72 -17.28 -1.45
CA SER A 169 -2.80 -18.21 -0.78
C SER A 169 -2.76 -17.98 0.74
N SER A 170 -3.05 -19.02 1.52
CA SER A 170 -2.97 -19.06 2.99
C SER A 170 -1.57 -19.48 3.49
N THR A 171 -0.65 -19.80 2.59
CA THR A 171 0.70 -20.26 2.93
C THR A 171 1.77 -19.23 2.54
N PRO A 172 2.73 -18.94 3.43
CA PRO A 172 3.84 -18.08 3.10
C PRO A 172 4.81 -18.77 2.13
N PRO A 173 5.46 -18.01 1.21
CA PRO A 173 6.60 -18.51 0.45
C PRO A 173 7.75 -18.94 1.38
N ALA A 174 8.56 -19.92 0.92
CA ALA A 174 9.63 -20.54 1.72
C ALA A 174 10.66 -19.53 2.30
N ASP A 175 10.89 -18.41 1.63
CA ASP A 175 11.87 -17.38 2.01
C ASP A 175 11.24 -16.05 2.46
N SER A 176 10.02 -16.12 2.99
CA SER A 176 9.25 -14.94 3.38
C SER A 176 8.92 -14.96 4.88
N PRO A 177 8.75 -13.79 5.52
CA PRO A 177 8.09 -13.75 6.83
C PRO A 177 6.77 -14.52 6.73
N PRO A 178 6.30 -15.14 7.83
CA PRO A 178 5.31 -16.24 7.85
C PRO A 178 3.91 -15.93 7.29
N VAL A 179 3.73 -14.81 6.61
CA VAL A 179 2.48 -14.13 6.32
C VAL A 179 2.64 -13.28 5.06
N ILE A 180 2.99 -13.89 3.92
CA ILE A 180 2.74 -13.27 2.62
C ILE A 180 1.58 -14.01 1.97
N HIS A 181 0.40 -13.42 2.06
CA HIS A 181 -0.73 -13.77 1.20
C HIS A 181 -0.42 -13.20 -0.19
N ARG A 182 0.19 -14.01 -1.06
CA ARG A 182 0.35 -13.67 -2.47
C ARG A 182 -1.05 -13.74 -3.09
N LEU A 183 -1.72 -12.59 -3.24
CA LEU A 183 -2.89 -12.51 -4.10
C LEU A 183 -2.39 -12.58 -5.54
N HIS A 184 -2.66 -13.69 -6.21
CA HIS A 184 -2.67 -13.74 -7.66
C HIS A 184 -4.10 -13.38 -8.07
N LEU A 185 -4.29 -12.21 -8.67
CA LEU A 185 -5.56 -11.73 -9.23
C LEU A 185 -5.40 -11.56 -10.74
#